data_AF-A0AAD3CPA6-F1
#
_entry.id   AF-A0AAD3CPA6-F1
#
_cell.length_a   1.000
_cell.length_b   1.000
_cell.length_c   1.000
_cell.angle_alpha   90.00
_cell.angle_beta   90.00
_cell.angle_gamma   90.00
#
_symmetry.space_group_name_H-M   'P 1'
#
loop_
_entity.id
_entity.type
_entity.pdbx_description
1 polymer ?
#
loop_
_entity_poly.entity_id
_entity_poly.type
_entity_poly.pdbx_seq_one_letter_code
_entity_poly.pdbx_strand_id
1 'polypeptide(L)'
;MAKKQGVNEKKQKGNEIKAANKAKKDATAAAAAARIEDANWKKGSNVKGEARANAAAEKADEQARKRAEKAALLAAEEDALSGKPKVKLTNLKKKGGKKKNDLSLLEDALVGNADKKAKAEKRAARLRKDAEELRRKEKEQKKKDEMKSLDPLMANTNAMIGNSIGNEGRLNESLDPTAIEASGIDSALANMKLSSGVVDDHPEKRMKALHKAFEEKMMPQMKEEYPGLKRSQYLEKIFALWKKSPDNPMNWPKE
;
A
#
# COMPACT_ATOMS: atom_id res chain seq x y z
N MET A 1 -41.94 58.18 35.63
CA MET A 1 -42.38 56.76 35.53
C MET A 1 -41.28 55.97 34.82
N ALA A 2 -40.50 55.17 35.56
CA ALA A 2 -39.40 54.40 34.98
C ALA A 2 -39.94 53.14 34.29
N LYS A 3 -39.79 53.04 32.96
CA LYS A 3 -40.07 51.81 32.22
C LYS A 3 -39.07 50.74 32.69
N LYS A 4 -39.58 49.71 33.38
CA LYS A 4 -38.86 48.48 33.71
C LYS A 4 -38.31 47.86 32.42
N GLN A 5 -37.04 48.13 32.11
CA GLN A 5 -36.33 47.52 31.00
C GLN A 5 -35.86 46.11 31.42
N GLY A 6 -36.80 45.19 31.58
CA GLY A 6 -36.47 43.76 31.54
C GLY A 6 -36.07 43.44 30.11
N VAL A 7 -34.84 42.98 29.89
CA VAL A 7 -34.36 42.63 28.55
C VAL A 7 -35.30 41.57 27.98
N ASN A 8 -35.94 41.87 26.84
CA ASN A 8 -36.92 40.98 26.22
C ASN A 8 -36.23 39.66 25.85
N GLU A 9 -36.62 38.52 26.46
CA GLU A 9 -35.95 37.22 26.35
C GLU A 9 -35.72 36.78 24.89
N LYS A 10 -36.66 37.12 23.99
CA LYS A 10 -36.51 36.86 22.55
C LYS A 10 -35.32 37.61 21.93
N LYS A 11 -35.04 38.83 22.41
CA LYS A 11 -33.88 39.63 22.00
C LYS A 11 -32.57 39.07 22.58
N GLN A 12 -32.60 38.55 23.81
CA GLN A 12 -31.45 37.85 24.39
C GLN A 12 -31.12 36.59 23.61
N LYS A 13 -32.10 35.71 23.35
CA LYS A 13 -31.93 34.51 22.51
C LYS A 13 -31.42 34.85 21.10
N GLY A 14 -31.93 35.91 20.49
CA GLY A 14 -31.43 36.37 19.18
C GLY A 14 -29.98 36.84 19.22
N ASN A 15 -29.58 37.54 20.28
CA ASN A 15 -28.19 37.94 20.49
C ASN A 15 -27.28 36.75 20.82
N GLU A 16 -27.77 35.76 21.58
CA GLU A 16 -27.06 34.52 21.88
C GLU A 16 -26.84 33.68 20.63
N ILE A 17 -27.82 33.56 19.74
CA ILE A 17 -27.66 32.86 18.44
C ILE A 17 -26.62 33.58 17.58
N LYS A 18 -26.65 34.91 17.52
CA LYS A 18 -25.65 35.70 16.80
C LYS A 18 -24.26 35.55 17.41
N ALA A 19 -24.16 35.56 18.74
CA ALA A 19 -22.90 35.34 19.46
C ALA A 19 -22.36 33.93 19.26
N ALA A 20 -23.22 32.91 19.27
CA ALA A 20 -22.86 31.52 19.01
C ALA A 20 -22.37 31.32 17.56
N ASN A 21 -23.05 31.94 16.58
CA ASN A 21 -22.61 31.89 15.18
C ASN A 21 -21.29 32.63 14.97
N LYS A 22 -21.10 33.78 15.64
CA LYS A 22 -19.83 34.50 15.65
C LYS A 22 -18.73 33.65 16.29
N ALA A 23 -18.97 33.04 17.45
CA ALA A 23 -18.02 32.16 18.12
C ALA A 23 -17.64 30.95 17.27
N LYS A 24 -18.59 30.35 16.54
CA LYS A 24 -18.28 29.28 15.56
C LYS A 24 -17.38 29.79 14.45
N LYS A 25 -17.67 30.96 13.87
CA LYS A 25 -16.84 31.56 12.81
C LYS A 25 -15.43 31.87 13.33
N ASP A 26 -15.33 32.46 14.50
CA ASP A 26 -14.06 32.80 15.14
C ASP A 26 -13.27 31.52 15.49
N ALA A 27 -13.93 30.46 15.96
CA ALA A 27 -13.30 29.17 16.22
C ALA A 27 -12.78 28.50 14.94
N THR A 28 -13.54 28.57 13.83
CA THR A 28 -13.05 28.05 12.54
C THR A 28 -11.87 28.85 12.01
N ALA A 29 -11.87 30.17 12.18
CA ALA A 29 -10.76 31.03 11.79
C ALA A 29 -9.52 30.76 12.64
N ALA A 30 -9.68 30.60 13.96
CA ALA A 30 -8.60 30.24 14.87
C ALA A 30 -8.02 28.84 14.55
N ALA A 31 -8.88 27.86 14.26
CA ALA A 31 -8.43 26.52 13.84
C ALA A 31 -7.69 26.56 12.50
N ALA A 32 -8.10 27.40 11.56
CA ALA A 32 -7.38 27.60 10.29
C ALA A 32 -6.02 28.26 10.52
N ALA A 33 -5.95 29.29 11.37
CA ALA A 33 -4.69 29.95 11.74
C ALA A 33 -3.72 28.98 12.43
N ALA A 34 -4.21 28.18 13.39
CA ALA A 34 -3.41 27.15 14.06
C ALA A 34 -2.86 26.11 13.09
N ARG A 35 -3.65 25.64 12.12
CA ARG A 35 -3.15 24.72 11.07
C ARG A 35 -2.06 25.33 10.20
N ILE A 36 -2.17 26.62 9.88
CA ILE A 36 -1.15 27.34 9.10
C ILE A 36 0.12 27.50 9.93
N GLU A 37 -0.01 27.84 11.21
CA GLU A 37 1.11 27.93 12.14
C GLU A 37 1.79 26.56 12.31
N ASP A 38 1.04 25.49 12.57
CA ASP A 38 1.56 24.11 12.63
C ASP A 38 2.31 23.72 11.34
N ALA A 39 1.76 24.08 10.18
CA ALA A 39 2.41 23.84 8.90
C ALA A 39 3.72 24.62 8.75
N ASN A 40 3.79 25.84 9.29
CA ASN A 40 5.00 26.64 9.30
C ASN A 40 6.03 26.09 10.29
N TRP A 41 5.64 25.66 11.49
CA TRP A 41 6.52 24.98 12.44
C TRP A 41 7.05 23.63 11.91
N LYS A 42 6.30 22.97 11.03
CA LYS A 42 6.76 21.75 10.33
C LYS A 42 7.79 22.02 9.25
N LYS A 43 7.89 23.23 8.68
CA LYS A 43 8.94 23.56 7.70
C LYS A 43 10.30 23.61 8.42
N GLY A 44 11.21 22.73 8.01
CA GLY A 44 12.52 22.58 8.66
C GLY A 44 12.57 21.50 9.74
N SER A 45 11.43 20.91 10.12
CA SER A 45 11.43 19.71 10.96
C SER A 45 11.93 18.49 10.18
N ASN A 46 12.60 17.56 10.85
CA ASN A 46 13.05 16.31 10.23
C ASN A 46 11.88 15.30 10.14
N VAL A 47 10.91 15.60 9.27
CA VAL A 47 9.67 14.79 9.08
C VAL A 47 10.00 13.33 8.79
N LYS A 48 11.09 13.07 8.05
CA LYS A 48 11.53 11.69 7.72
C LYS A 48 12.13 10.97 8.93
N GLY A 49 12.84 11.68 9.79
CA GLY A 49 13.38 11.16 11.05
C GLY A 49 12.25 10.84 12.04
N GLU A 50 11.30 11.75 12.18
CA GLU A 50 10.11 11.57 13.03
C GLU A 50 9.25 10.40 12.56
N ALA A 51 8.98 10.28 11.25
CA ALA A 51 8.24 9.15 10.70
C ALA A 51 8.94 7.80 10.96
N ARG A 52 10.28 7.77 10.90
CA ARG A 52 11.06 6.56 11.24
C ARG A 52 11.02 6.25 12.72
N ALA A 53 11.08 7.26 13.59
CA ALA A 53 10.97 7.11 15.03
C ALA A 53 9.58 6.60 15.44
N ASN A 54 8.50 7.18 14.90
CA ASN A 54 7.13 6.75 15.16
C ASN A 54 6.89 5.31 14.67
N ALA A 55 7.35 4.96 13.47
CA ALA A 55 7.23 3.59 12.97
C ALA A 55 8.08 2.57 13.77
N ALA A 56 9.18 3.00 14.40
CA ALA A 56 9.97 2.16 15.29
C ALA A 56 9.29 1.98 16.65
N ALA A 57 8.70 3.05 17.20
CA ALA A 57 7.93 3.02 18.44
C ALA A 57 6.69 2.13 18.29
N GLU A 58 5.88 2.29 17.24
CA GLU A 58 4.71 1.44 16.98
C GLU A 58 5.08 -0.05 16.87
N LYS A 59 6.20 -0.37 16.19
CA LYS A 59 6.69 -1.75 16.11
C LYS A 59 7.19 -2.27 17.45
N ALA A 60 7.82 -1.44 18.27
CA ALA A 60 8.27 -1.81 19.60
C ALA A 60 7.06 -2.07 20.52
N ASP A 61 6.04 -1.22 20.46
CA ASP A 61 4.81 -1.35 21.24
C ASP A 61 4.00 -2.58 20.81
N GLU A 62 3.87 -2.84 19.51
CA GLU A 62 3.25 -4.07 19.03
C GLU A 62 4.02 -5.32 19.47
N GLN A 63 5.35 -5.29 19.45
CA GLN A 63 6.17 -6.39 19.93
C GLN A 63 6.05 -6.56 21.44
N ALA A 64 5.99 -5.47 22.20
CA ALA A 64 5.79 -5.49 23.64
C ALA A 64 4.42 -6.08 23.98
N ARG A 65 3.36 -5.69 23.25
CA ARG A 65 2.01 -6.25 23.42
C ARG A 65 1.97 -7.74 23.09
N LYS A 66 2.56 -8.15 21.96
CA LYS A 66 2.64 -9.58 21.57
C LYS A 66 3.48 -10.40 22.55
N ARG A 67 4.55 -9.84 23.11
CA ARG A 67 5.38 -10.49 24.14
C ARG A 67 4.62 -10.59 25.46
N ALA A 68 3.88 -9.56 25.87
CA ALA A 68 3.06 -9.57 27.07
C ALA A 68 1.91 -10.58 26.96
N GLU A 69 1.19 -10.60 25.83
CA GLU A 69 0.13 -11.59 25.56
C GLU A 69 0.70 -13.03 25.60
N LYS A 70 1.87 -13.26 24.97
CA LYS A 70 2.52 -14.58 24.99
C LYS A 70 3.02 -14.98 26.38
N ALA A 71 3.58 -14.03 27.14
CA ALA A 71 4.04 -14.28 28.50
C ALA A 71 2.88 -14.59 29.44
N ALA A 72 1.74 -13.90 29.29
CA ALA A 72 0.54 -14.17 30.06
C ALA A 72 -0.04 -15.57 29.77
N LEU A 73 -0.06 -16.00 28.50
CA LEU A 73 -0.48 -17.36 28.14
C LEU A 73 0.46 -18.42 28.72
N LEU A 74 1.78 -18.21 28.64
CA LEU A 74 2.75 -19.14 29.20
C LEU A 74 2.65 -19.22 30.73
N ALA A 75 2.45 -18.09 31.40
CA ALA A 75 2.23 -18.06 32.85
C ALA A 75 0.95 -18.81 33.24
N ALA A 76 -0.15 -18.63 32.50
CA ALA A 76 -1.38 -19.39 32.73
C ALA A 76 -1.20 -20.90 32.48
N GLU A 77 -0.40 -21.28 31.48
CA GLU A 77 -0.02 -22.68 31.24
C GLU A 77 0.88 -23.24 32.35
N GLU A 78 1.84 -22.47 32.85
CA GLU A 78 2.72 -22.86 33.97
C GLU A 78 1.96 -22.97 35.30
N ASP A 79 1.00 -22.09 35.56
CA ASP A 79 0.13 -22.17 36.73
C ASP A 79 -0.79 -23.40 36.64
N ALA A 80 -1.32 -23.71 35.45
CA ALA A 80 -2.11 -24.92 35.21
C ALA A 80 -1.28 -26.22 35.36
N LEU A 81 0.00 -26.21 34.97
CA LEU A 81 0.90 -27.36 35.13
C LEU A 81 1.50 -27.48 36.54
N SER A 82 1.66 -26.37 37.26
CA SER A 82 2.26 -26.34 38.60
C SER A 82 1.29 -26.66 39.74
N GLY A 83 0.04 -26.99 39.44
CA GLY A 83 -0.94 -27.55 40.39
C GLY A 83 -0.60 -28.94 40.98
N LYS A 84 0.65 -29.41 40.83
CA LYS A 84 1.20 -30.55 41.57
C LYS A 84 2.22 -30.03 42.60
N PRO A 85 2.12 -30.41 43.89
CA PRO A 85 2.93 -29.83 44.95
C PRO A 85 4.43 -30.05 44.68
N LYS A 86 5.18 -28.95 44.57
CA LYS A 86 6.66 -28.97 44.44
C LYS A 86 7.28 -29.52 45.71
N VAL A 87 7.75 -30.77 45.65
CA VAL A 87 8.82 -31.26 46.54
C VAL A 87 10.09 -30.48 46.20
N LYS A 88 10.63 -29.76 47.19
CA LYS A 88 11.90 -29.02 47.07
C LYS A 88 13.04 -30.01 46.85
N LEU A 89 13.59 -30.08 45.64
CA LEU A 89 14.91 -30.68 45.42
C LEU A 89 15.95 -29.58 45.27
N THR A 90 16.73 -29.45 46.33
CA THR A 90 17.94 -28.63 46.45
C THR A 90 19.01 -29.06 45.45
N ASN A 91 19.72 -28.07 44.90
CA ASN A 91 21.09 -28.12 44.36
C ASN A 91 21.60 -29.45 43.79
N LEU A 92 21.71 -29.53 42.46
CA LEU A 92 22.76 -30.32 41.81
C LEU A 92 23.54 -29.43 40.83
N LYS A 93 24.66 -28.88 41.31
CA LYS A 93 25.84 -28.71 40.46
C LYS A 93 26.29 -30.12 40.03
N LYS A 94 26.61 -30.28 38.74
CA LYS A 94 27.90 -30.81 38.22
C LYS A 94 27.72 -31.66 36.96
N LYS A 95 28.62 -31.37 36.00
CA LYS A 95 29.22 -32.27 34.99
C LYS A 95 28.40 -32.70 33.77
N GLY A 96 28.96 -32.34 32.61
CA GLY A 96 29.32 -33.33 31.59
C GLY A 96 28.22 -33.75 30.63
N GLY A 97 27.81 -32.83 29.75
CA GLY A 97 27.01 -33.18 28.58
C GLY A 97 27.89 -33.74 27.47
N LYS A 98 27.92 -35.08 27.36
CA LYS A 98 28.35 -35.88 26.21
C LYS A 98 28.33 -35.11 24.89
N LYS A 99 29.42 -35.21 24.12
CA LYS A 99 29.41 -34.98 22.66
C LYS A 99 28.25 -35.79 22.08
N LYS A 100 27.10 -35.16 21.87
CA LYS A 100 26.10 -35.69 20.96
C LYS A 100 26.76 -35.58 19.60
N ASN A 101 26.99 -36.72 18.98
CA ASN A 101 27.70 -36.87 17.71
C ASN A 101 27.32 -35.70 16.78
N ASP A 102 28.30 -34.95 16.30
CA ASP A 102 28.09 -33.73 15.51
C ASP A 102 27.19 -33.97 14.27
N LEU A 103 27.11 -35.22 13.81
CA LEU A 103 26.13 -35.68 12.81
C LEU A 103 24.67 -35.51 13.23
N SER A 104 24.32 -35.89 14.46
CA SER A 104 22.95 -35.78 14.96
C SER A 104 22.55 -34.31 15.13
N LEU A 105 23.49 -33.43 15.48
CA LEU A 105 23.25 -31.99 15.52
C LEU A 105 23.09 -31.40 14.11
N LEU A 106 23.84 -31.89 13.12
CA LEU A 106 23.68 -31.47 11.73
C LEU A 106 22.35 -31.94 11.13
N GLU A 107 21.93 -33.16 11.43
CA GLU A 107 20.67 -33.72 10.95
C GLU A 107 19.47 -33.01 11.59
N ASP A 108 19.51 -32.75 12.89
CA ASP A 108 18.47 -31.99 13.60
C ASP A 108 18.44 -30.51 13.14
N ALA A 109 19.61 -29.93 12.78
CA ALA A 109 19.68 -28.60 12.19
C ALA A 109 19.18 -28.55 10.73
N LEU A 110 19.41 -29.59 9.93
CA LEU A 110 18.97 -29.67 8.54
C LEU A 110 17.46 -29.92 8.44
N VAL A 111 16.94 -30.87 9.22
CA VAL A 111 15.51 -31.15 9.34
C VAL A 111 14.80 -29.94 9.94
N GLY A 112 15.35 -29.33 11.00
CA GLY A 112 14.83 -28.10 11.58
C GLY A 112 14.77 -26.91 10.61
N ASN A 113 15.71 -26.81 9.66
CA ASN A 113 15.66 -25.78 8.62
C ASN A 113 14.64 -26.10 7.51
N ALA A 114 14.45 -27.36 7.16
CA ALA A 114 13.41 -27.79 6.22
C ALA A 114 12.00 -27.53 6.79
N ASP A 115 11.77 -27.87 8.07
CA ASP A 115 10.51 -27.61 8.76
C ASP A 115 10.24 -26.11 8.95
N LYS A 116 11.28 -25.33 9.27
CA LYS A 116 11.17 -23.85 9.32
C LYS A 116 10.80 -23.26 7.96
N LYS A 117 11.37 -23.79 6.87
CA LYS A 117 11.06 -23.34 5.50
C LYS A 117 9.62 -23.70 5.10
N ALA A 118 9.19 -24.93 5.37
CA ALA A 118 7.80 -25.36 5.11
C ALA A 118 6.78 -24.57 5.95
N LYS A 119 7.10 -24.27 7.22
CA LYS A 119 6.24 -23.46 8.09
C LYS A 119 6.21 -21.98 7.69
N ALA A 120 7.33 -21.43 7.21
CA ALA A 120 7.40 -20.08 6.68
C ALA A 120 6.61 -19.93 5.37
N GLU A 121 6.69 -20.93 4.48
CA GLU A 121 5.93 -20.96 3.23
C GLU A 121 4.41 -21.08 3.47
N LYS A 122 3.99 -21.94 4.40
CA LYS A 122 2.58 -22.06 4.82
C LYS A 122 2.06 -20.77 5.45
N ARG A 123 2.89 -20.04 6.20
CA ARG A 123 2.54 -18.73 6.78
C ARG A 123 2.46 -17.64 5.70
N ALA A 124 3.38 -17.65 4.74
CA ALA A 124 3.35 -16.73 3.60
C ALA A 124 2.12 -16.96 2.70
N ALA A 125 1.73 -18.23 2.49
CA ALA A 125 0.52 -18.57 1.74
C ALA A 125 -0.77 -18.10 2.46
N ARG A 126 -0.83 -18.20 3.79
CA ARG A 126 -1.95 -17.66 4.59
C ARG A 126 -2.02 -16.13 4.50
N LEU A 127 -0.89 -15.44 4.68
CA LEU A 127 -0.81 -13.98 4.55
C LEU A 127 -1.23 -13.49 3.15
N ARG A 128 -0.91 -14.25 2.09
CA ARG A 128 -1.38 -13.94 0.72
C ARG A 128 -2.89 -14.09 0.57
N LYS A 129 -3.48 -15.15 1.13
CA LYS A 129 -4.94 -15.34 1.14
C LYS A 129 -5.66 -14.26 1.95
N ASP A 130 -5.15 -13.94 3.14
CA ASP A 130 -5.72 -12.91 4.00
C ASP A 130 -5.64 -11.52 3.33
N ALA A 131 -4.54 -11.20 2.64
CA ALA A 131 -4.39 -9.96 1.89
C ALA A 131 -5.34 -9.85 0.69
N GLU A 132 -5.59 -10.96 -0.02
CA GLU A 132 -6.55 -11.01 -1.12
C GLU A 132 -7.99 -10.84 -0.63
N GLU A 133 -8.33 -11.45 0.50
CA GLU A 133 -9.64 -11.31 1.12
C GLU A 133 -9.89 -9.89 1.65
N LEU A 134 -8.87 -9.26 2.24
CA LEU A 134 -8.94 -7.86 2.68
C LEU A 134 -9.16 -6.93 1.48
N ARG A 135 -8.45 -7.15 0.38
CA ARG A 135 -8.62 -6.39 -0.87
C ARG A 135 -10.00 -6.60 -1.51
N ARG A 136 -10.60 -7.77 -1.36
CA ARG A 136 -11.98 -8.05 -1.79
C ARG A 136 -13.01 -7.33 -0.92
N LYS A 137 -12.83 -7.36 0.41
CA LYS A 137 -13.66 -6.64 1.37
C LYS A 137 -13.57 -5.11 1.20
N GLU A 138 -12.38 -4.58 0.93
CA GLU A 138 -12.18 -3.15 0.65
C GLU A 138 -12.91 -2.73 -0.64
N LYS A 139 -12.85 -3.55 -1.71
CA LYS A 139 -13.64 -3.30 -2.94
C LYS A 139 -15.14 -3.36 -2.70
N GLU A 140 -15.61 -4.29 -1.87
CA GLU A 140 -17.03 -4.41 -1.53
C GLU A 140 -17.50 -3.25 -0.64
N GLN A 141 -16.66 -2.79 0.30
CA GLN A 141 -16.91 -1.59 1.09
C GLN A 141 -16.93 -0.35 0.20
N LYS A 142 -15.95 -0.17 -0.68
CA LYS A 142 -15.96 0.93 -1.67
C LYS A 142 -17.22 0.93 -2.52
N LYS A 143 -17.68 -0.24 -3.00
CA LYS A 143 -18.95 -0.35 -3.74
C LYS A 143 -20.17 -0.02 -2.88
N LYS A 144 -20.18 -0.43 -1.60
CA LYS A 144 -21.27 -0.09 -0.66
C LYS A 144 -21.27 1.38 -0.28
N ASP A 145 -20.10 1.98 -0.12
CA ASP A 145 -19.95 3.40 0.18
C ASP A 145 -20.31 4.24 -1.05
N GLU A 146 -19.94 3.79 -2.25
CA GLU A 146 -20.40 4.37 -3.52
C GLU A 146 -21.92 4.25 -3.66
N MET A 147 -22.50 3.07 -3.37
CA MET A 147 -23.95 2.85 -3.36
C MET A 147 -24.69 3.65 -2.29
N LYS A 148 -24.07 3.91 -1.13
CA LYS A 148 -24.62 4.76 -0.05
C LYS A 148 -24.39 6.25 -0.29
N SER A 149 -23.38 6.62 -1.08
CA SER A 149 -23.11 8.01 -1.49
C SER A 149 -24.03 8.47 -2.62
N LEU A 150 -24.73 7.53 -3.26
CA LEU A 150 -25.87 7.82 -4.13
C LEU A 150 -27.09 8.19 -3.26
N ASP A 151 -27.15 9.47 -2.89
CA ASP A 151 -28.28 10.11 -2.22
C ASP A 151 -29.57 9.95 -3.07
N PRO A 152 -30.69 9.39 -2.55
CA PRO A 152 -31.93 9.15 -3.31
C PRO A 152 -32.50 10.41 -3.99
N LEU A 153 -32.11 11.60 -3.55
CA LEU A 153 -32.51 12.87 -4.15
C LEU A 153 -31.75 13.19 -5.44
N MET A 154 -30.50 12.74 -5.61
CA MET A 154 -29.72 12.92 -6.85
C MET A 154 -30.10 11.93 -7.96
N ALA A 155 -30.79 10.83 -7.64
CA ALA A 155 -31.28 9.89 -8.66
C ALA A 155 -32.47 10.46 -9.46
N ASN A 156 -33.34 11.25 -8.83
CA ASN A 156 -34.48 11.88 -9.50
C ASN A 156 -34.05 13.11 -10.33
N THR A 157 -33.09 13.90 -9.85
CA THR A 157 -32.55 15.03 -10.63
C THR A 157 -31.75 14.56 -11.84
N ASN A 158 -30.98 13.47 -11.73
CA ASN A 158 -30.22 12.94 -12.86
C ASN A 158 -31.13 12.28 -13.92
N ALA A 159 -32.29 11.74 -13.51
CA ALA A 159 -33.32 11.26 -14.43
C ALA A 159 -34.06 12.42 -15.15
N MET A 160 -34.24 13.58 -14.49
CA MET A 160 -34.85 14.77 -15.09
C MET A 160 -33.86 15.55 -15.99
N ILE A 161 -32.57 15.54 -15.65
CA ILE A 161 -31.50 16.16 -16.44
C ILE A 161 -31.14 15.30 -17.67
N GLY A 162 -31.14 13.97 -17.55
CA GLY A 162 -30.81 13.05 -18.64
C GLY A 162 -31.82 13.02 -19.79
N ASN A 163 -33.06 13.48 -19.57
CA ASN A 163 -34.11 13.51 -20.60
C ASN A 163 -34.40 14.92 -21.15
N SER A 164 -33.66 15.95 -20.69
CA SER A 164 -33.82 17.33 -21.13
C SER A 164 -32.56 17.96 -21.74
N ILE A 165 -31.40 17.31 -21.68
CA ILE A 165 -30.17 17.75 -22.37
C ILE A 165 -30.07 17.05 -23.74
N GLY A 166 -31.11 17.25 -24.56
CA GLY A 166 -31.10 16.95 -25.99
C GLY A 166 -31.09 18.21 -26.86
N ASN A 167 -31.22 19.40 -26.25
CA ASN A 167 -31.28 20.64 -26.99
C ASN A 167 -30.82 21.79 -26.08
N GLU A 168 -29.96 22.66 -26.60
CA GLU A 168 -29.63 23.99 -26.04
C GLU A 168 -28.61 24.05 -24.88
N GLY A 169 -27.33 24.06 -25.24
CA GLY A 169 -26.24 24.35 -24.29
C GLY A 169 -24.84 24.44 -24.89
N ARG A 170 -24.70 24.74 -26.19
CA ARG A 170 -23.42 25.07 -26.82
C ARG A 170 -23.18 26.57 -26.74
N LEU A 171 -22.56 27.04 -25.67
CA LEU A 171 -21.89 28.34 -25.66
C LEU A 171 -20.59 28.22 -24.86
N ASN A 172 -19.51 28.10 -25.63
CA ASN A 172 -18.14 28.48 -25.32
C ASN A 172 -17.23 27.47 -24.58
N GLU A 173 -16.65 26.52 -25.32
CA GLU A 173 -15.23 26.12 -25.19
C GLU A 173 -14.81 25.41 -26.50
N SER A 174 -13.84 26.01 -27.20
CA SER A 174 -13.07 25.57 -28.37
C SER A 174 -13.51 24.30 -29.16
N LEU A 175 -13.86 24.50 -30.43
CA LEU A 175 -13.79 23.50 -31.50
C LEU A 175 -12.37 22.91 -31.57
N ASP A 176 -12.25 21.60 -31.32
CA ASP A 176 -11.11 20.80 -31.77
C ASP A 176 -11.58 19.93 -32.96
N PRO A 177 -11.02 20.07 -34.17
CA PRO A 177 -11.49 19.39 -35.38
C PRO A 177 -10.93 17.95 -35.51
N THR A 178 -10.82 17.23 -34.39
CA THR A 178 -10.47 15.79 -34.39
C THR A 178 -11.56 14.95 -33.71
N ALA A 179 -12.80 15.42 -33.79
CA ALA A 179 -13.98 14.60 -33.53
C ALA A 179 -14.02 13.44 -34.54
N ILE A 180 -13.37 12.35 -34.15
CA ILE A 180 -13.45 11.05 -34.82
C ILE A 180 -14.89 10.57 -34.63
N GLU A 181 -15.68 10.69 -35.70
CA GLU A 181 -16.99 10.08 -35.82
C GLU A 181 -16.84 8.55 -35.78
N ALA A 182 -17.00 7.96 -34.59
CA ALA A 182 -17.04 6.50 -34.42
C ALA A 182 -18.45 5.94 -34.72
N SER A 183 -19.06 6.34 -35.84
CA SER A 183 -20.31 5.77 -36.33
C SER A 183 -20.03 4.51 -37.17
N GLY A 184 -19.43 3.51 -36.55
CA GLY A 184 -19.19 2.21 -37.19
C GLY A 184 -18.36 1.29 -36.30
N ILE A 185 -18.82 0.04 -36.16
CA ILE A 185 -18.16 -1.01 -35.36
C ILE A 185 -16.70 -1.23 -35.82
N ASP A 186 -16.44 -1.06 -37.12
CA ASP A 186 -15.10 -1.19 -37.70
C ASP A 186 -14.16 -0.03 -37.33
N SER A 187 -14.67 1.20 -37.24
CA SER A 187 -13.89 2.36 -36.74
C SER A 187 -13.58 2.23 -35.25
N ALA A 188 -14.49 1.67 -34.46
CA ALA A 188 -14.25 1.36 -33.05
C ALA A 188 -13.17 0.26 -32.89
N LEU A 189 -13.19 -0.77 -33.74
CA LEU A 189 -12.18 -1.84 -33.76
C LEU A 189 -10.80 -1.36 -34.21
N ALA A 190 -10.73 -0.46 -35.20
CA ALA A 190 -9.49 0.16 -35.66
C ALA A 190 -8.82 1.00 -34.56
N ASN A 191 -9.62 1.80 -33.83
CA ASN A 191 -9.12 2.59 -32.71
C ASN A 191 -8.69 1.72 -31.51
N MET A 192 -9.31 0.55 -31.31
CA MET A 192 -8.86 -0.40 -30.28
C MET A 192 -7.54 -1.07 -30.66
N LYS A 193 -7.31 -1.35 -31.95
CA LYS A 193 -6.07 -1.99 -32.45
C LYS A 193 -4.85 -1.05 -32.38
N LEU A 194 -5.06 0.26 -32.34
CA LEU A 194 -3.99 1.24 -32.15
C LEU A 194 -3.39 1.19 -30.72
N SER A 195 -4.11 0.61 -29.74
CA SER A 195 -3.65 0.49 -28.35
C SER A 195 -2.78 -0.75 -28.05
N SER A 196 -2.70 -1.72 -28.97
CA SER A 196 -1.88 -2.94 -28.79
C SER A 196 -0.45 -2.82 -29.33
N GLY A 197 -0.05 -1.62 -29.77
CA GLY A 197 1.23 -1.41 -30.46
C GLY A 197 1.80 -0.01 -30.28
N VAL A 198 1.43 0.73 -29.23
CA VAL A 198 2.15 1.95 -28.85
C VAL A 198 3.54 1.51 -28.41
N VAL A 199 4.47 1.53 -29.36
CA VAL A 199 5.90 1.35 -29.12
C VAL A 199 6.30 2.47 -28.19
N ASP A 200 6.27 2.20 -26.89
CA ASP A 200 6.60 3.13 -25.81
C ASP A 200 7.85 3.93 -26.21
N ASP A 201 7.67 5.23 -26.52
CA ASP A 201 8.70 6.15 -27.03
C ASP A 201 9.78 6.48 -26.00
N HIS A 202 9.77 5.82 -24.84
CA HIS A 202 10.80 5.98 -23.83
C HIS A 202 12.00 5.06 -24.17
N PRO A 203 13.16 5.61 -24.56
CA PRO A 203 14.36 4.82 -24.90
C PRO A 203 14.81 3.95 -23.73
N GLU A 204 14.60 4.39 -22.49
CA GLU A 204 14.90 3.63 -21.28
C GLU A 204 14.06 2.37 -21.10
N LYS A 205 12.81 2.39 -21.58
CA LYS A 205 11.90 1.23 -21.51
C LYS A 205 12.13 0.28 -22.68
N ARG A 206 12.43 0.81 -23.88
CA ARG A 206 12.90 0.01 -25.02
C ARG A 206 14.18 -0.74 -24.68
N MET A 207 15.15 -0.08 -24.03
CA MET A 207 16.38 -0.74 -23.57
C MET A 207 16.10 -1.93 -22.64
N LYS A 208 15.20 -1.77 -21.66
CA LYS A 208 14.85 -2.86 -20.73
C LYS A 208 14.08 -3.99 -21.41
N ALA A 209 13.15 -3.67 -22.31
CA ALA A 209 12.40 -4.65 -23.07
C ALA A 209 13.29 -5.45 -24.03
N LEU A 210 14.18 -4.77 -24.77
CA LEU A 210 15.13 -5.38 -25.69
C LEU A 210 16.19 -6.19 -24.94
N HIS A 211 16.72 -5.68 -23.82
CA HIS A 211 17.64 -6.44 -22.97
C HIS A 211 16.99 -7.71 -22.43
N LYS A 212 15.72 -7.66 -22.02
CA LYS A 212 14.98 -8.84 -21.56
C LYS A 212 14.76 -9.86 -22.68
N ALA A 213 14.40 -9.41 -23.88
CA ALA A 213 14.27 -10.29 -25.05
C ALA A 213 15.61 -10.95 -25.42
N PHE A 214 16.71 -10.20 -25.31
CA PHE A 214 18.07 -10.72 -25.53
C PHE A 214 18.52 -11.68 -24.43
N GLU A 215 18.20 -11.41 -23.17
CA GLU A 215 18.44 -12.32 -22.03
C GLU A 215 17.77 -13.67 -22.28
N GLU A 216 16.50 -13.70 -22.65
CA GLU A 216 15.77 -14.95 -22.86
C GLU A 216 16.34 -15.78 -24.02
N LYS A 217 16.86 -15.13 -25.07
CA LYS A 217 17.52 -15.80 -26.21
C LYS A 217 18.92 -16.32 -25.88
N MET A 218 19.70 -15.56 -25.11
CA MET A 218 21.11 -15.89 -24.80
C MET A 218 21.28 -16.73 -23.53
N MET A 219 20.27 -16.81 -22.66
CA MET A 219 20.31 -17.60 -21.43
C MET A 219 20.47 -19.11 -21.64
N PRO A 220 19.81 -19.77 -22.63
CA PRO A 220 20.04 -21.18 -22.92
C PRO A 220 21.46 -21.44 -23.44
N GLN A 221 21.95 -20.61 -24.37
CA GLN A 221 23.30 -20.73 -24.92
C GLN A 221 24.37 -20.54 -23.85
N MET A 222 24.19 -19.58 -22.94
CA MET A 222 25.15 -19.36 -21.84
C MET A 222 25.16 -20.48 -20.79
N LYS A 223 24.04 -21.17 -20.60
CA LYS A 223 23.99 -22.34 -19.70
C LYS A 223 24.65 -23.57 -20.30
N GLU A 224 24.64 -23.69 -21.63
CA GLU A 224 25.28 -24.79 -22.36
C GLU A 224 26.79 -24.59 -22.47
N GLU A 225 27.25 -23.39 -22.81
CA GLU A 225 28.67 -23.04 -22.96
C GLU A 225 29.42 -22.98 -21.61
N TYR A 226 28.73 -22.62 -20.52
CA TYR A 226 29.35 -22.51 -19.20
C TYR A 226 28.47 -23.17 -18.13
N PRO A 227 28.38 -24.50 -18.04
CA PRO A 227 27.66 -25.15 -16.96
C PRO A 227 28.30 -24.82 -15.60
N GLY A 228 27.48 -24.46 -14.61
CA GLY A 228 27.92 -24.27 -13.21
C GLY A 228 28.21 -22.83 -12.76
N LEU A 229 28.02 -21.82 -13.63
CA LEU A 229 28.19 -20.42 -13.27
C LEU A 229 26.95 -19.86 -12.53
N LYS A 230 27.12 -18.88 -11.65
CA LYS A 230 25.99 -18.28 -10.91
C LYS A 230 25.10 -17.49 -11.87
N ARG A 231 23.76 -17.48 -11.64
CA ARG A 231 22.82 -16.67 -12.43
C ARG A 231 23.26 -15.21 -12.63
N SER A 232 23.79 -14.56 -11.59
CA SER A 232 24.31 -13.19 -11.68
C SER A 232 25.43 -13.03 -12.71
N GLN A 233 26.34 -14.00 -12.78
CA GLN A 233 27.49 -13.97 -13.69
C GLN A 233 27.07 -14.24 -15.14
N TYR A 234 26.05 -15.07 -15.37
CA TYR A 234 25.44 -15.18 -16.70
C TYR A 234 24.82 -13.86 -17.13
N LEU A 235 24.08 -13.19 -16.23
CA LEU A 235 23.47 -11.89 -16.53
C LEU A 235 24.51 -10.81 -16.83
N GLU A 236 25.64 -10.78 -16.11
CA GLU A 236 26.75 -9.86 -16.38
C GLU A 236 27.38 -10.12 -17.76
N LYS A 237 27.62 -11.38 -18.12
CA LYS A 237 28.15 -11.75 -19.45
C LYS A 237 27.16 -11.42 -20.57
N ILE A 238 25.88 -11.72 -20.38
CA ILE A 238 24.80 -11.40 -21.33
C ILE A 238 24.67 -9.89 -21.50
N PHE A 239 24.73 -9.12 -20.41
CA PHE A 239 24.69 -7.66 -20.46
C PHE A 239 25.91 -7.07 -21.16
N ALA A 240 27.10 -7.65 -20.96
CA ALA A 240 28.31 -7.26 -21.69
C ALA A 240 28.20 -7.51 -23.20
N LEU A 241 27.63 -8.65 -23.60
CA LEU A 241 27.33 -8.94 -25.01
C LEU A 241 26.26 -7.98 -25.55
N TRP A 242 25.18 -7.76 -24.80
CA TRP A 242 24.09 -6.87 -25.19
C TRP A 242 24.55 -5.44 -25.44
N LYS A 243 25.47 -4.90 -24.61
CA LYS A 243 26.06 -3.58 -24.84
C LYS A 243 26.77 -3.46 -26.19
N LYS A 244 27.35 -4.55 -26.69
CA LYS A 244 28.06 -4.62 -27.98
C LYS A 244 27.15 -5.06 -29.14
N SER A 245 25.98 -5.61 -28.85
CA SER A 245 25.03 -6.07 -29.86
C SER A 245 24.39 -4.91 -30.63
N PRO A 246 24.08 -5.11 -31.93
CA PRO A 246 23.37 -4.12 -32.75
C PRO A 246 21.91 -3.92 -32.32
N ASP A 247 21.37 -4.81 -31.49
CA ASP A 247 20.02 -4.72 -30.91
C ASP A 247 19.93 -3.73 -29.74
N ASN A 248 21.04 -3.12 -29.32
CA ASN A 248 21.04 -2.06 -28.33
C ASN A 248 20.74 -0.72 -29.03
N PRO A 249 19.64 -0.03 -28.68
CA PRO A 249 19.33 1.29 -29.24
C PRO A 249 20.43 2.35 -29.06
N MET A 250 21.37 2.13 -28.13
CA MET A 250 22.53 3.01 -27.92
C MET A 250 23.57 2.92 -29.06
N ASN A 251 23.60 1.81 -29.80
CA ASN A 251 24.55 1.57 -30.90
C ASN A 251 23.97 1.93 -32.27
N TRP A 252 22.72 2.38 -32.34
CA TRP A 252 22.16 2.88 -33.60
C TRP A 252 22.78 4.23 -33.94
N PRO A 253 23.20 4.44 -35.20
CA PRO A 253 23.66 5.74 -35.64
C PRO A 253 22.53 6.75 -35.40
N LYS A 254 22.81 7.81 -34.65
CA LYS A 254 21.92 8.95 -34.52
C LYS A 254 22.10 9.77 -35.80
N GLU A 255 21.14 9.67 -36.72
CA GLU A 255 21.01 10.62 -37.84
C GLU A 255 20.67 12.03 -37.33
#